data_AF-A0A510KIJ3-F1
#
_entry.id   AF-A0A510KIJ3-F1
#
_cell.length_a   1.000
_cell.length_b   1.000
_cell.length_c   1.000
_cell.angle_alpha   90.00
_cell.angle_beta   90.00
_cell.angle_gamma   90.00
#
_symmetry.space_group_name_H-M   'P 1'
#
loop_
_entity.id
_entity.type
_entity.pdbx_description
1 polymer ?
#
loop_
_entity_poly.entity_id
_entity_poly.type
_entity_poly.pdbx_seq_one_letter_code
_entity_poly.pdbx_strand_id
1 'polypeptide(L)'
;MRIKLLLLIILSMLCLHSCRDPEEVTAMNEEKMLDDYMEMLKKEFNLRMNKGAYYVKEEQLVAGDLIHNPYSYVLYSYNIPKYKSEFFYNRDVIHVEYPPTKFRFEGGDRLIWPLEFEALKDIPFFNKTTKSRLLLQIIDYYGLRPYLWSSLIYDKSKGNDFEKIEKILKKHGIKYDKKVPVGVSGRTWVCGTMLKEWNHKSFEKSLISKNTVLTVIDEECGNQIVEGKVERLKMYGKKLEEYFSKPRNFEEIDWYEFMKFNNIHPIITIYVGYFSKEKIEKIRDEIKPYYNQKDFTILFYYWVDNGNGDDEKYVW
;
A
#
# COMPACT_ATOMS: atom_id res chain seq x y z
N MET A 1 38.12 10.35 -44.05
CA MET A 1 38.44 11.18 -42.86
C MET A 1 37.32 11.24 -41.82
N ARG A 2 36.03 11.32 -42.22
CA ARG A 2 34.89 11.43 -41.28
C ARG A 2 34.63 10.19 -40.40
N ILE A 3 34.84 8.98 -40.90
CA ILE A 3 34.60 7.72 -40.15
C ILE A 3 35.61 7.51 -39.01
N LYS A 4 36.89 7.84 -39.23
CA LYS A 4 37.93 7.73 -38.20
C LYS A 4 37.71 8.69 -37.03
N LEU A 5 37.24 9.91 -37.31
CA LEU A 5 36.88 10.89 -36.28
C LEU A 5 35.66 10.41 -35.46
N LEU A 6 34.65 9.84 -36.13
CA LEU A 6 33.48 9.28 -35.45
C LEU A 6 33.86 8.11 -34.54
N LEU A 7 34.73 7.21 -35.01
CA LEU A 7 35.26 6.09 -34.24
C LEU A 7 36.09 6.54 -33.04
N LEU A 8 36.91 7.60 -33.20
CA LEU A 8 37.68 8.16 -32.09
C LEU A 8 36.77 8.80 -31.03
N ILE A 9 35.71 9.48 -31.46
CA ILE A 9 34.70 10.06 -30.57
C ILE A 9 33.98 8.94 -29.81
N ILE A 10 33.54 7.88 -30.50
CA ILE A 10 32.88 6.73 -29.88
C ILE A 10 33.82 6.03 -28.89
N LEU A 11 35.10 5.79 -29.25
CA LEU A 11 36.08 5.21 -28.33
C LEU A 11 36.34 6.12 -27.13
N SER A 12 36.44 7.43 -27.33
CA SER A 12 36.65 8.38 -26.23
C SER A 12 35.45 8.42 -25.27
N MET A 13 34.23 8.32 -25.78
CA MET A 13 33.00 8.25 -24.99
C MET A 13 32.87 6.93 -24.23
N LEU A 14 33.33 5.83 -24.83
CA LEU A 14 33.41 4.51 -24.19
C LEU A 14 34.47 4.47 -23.09
N CYS A 15 35.65 5.06 -23.33
CA CYS A 15 36.70 5.21 -22.32
C CYS A 15 36.25 6.10 -21.15
N LEU A 16 35.57 7.21 -21.43
CA LEU A 16 34.98 8.09 -20.40
C LEU A 16 33.90 7.35 -19.59
N HIS A 17 33.07 6.50 -20.22
CA HIS A 17 32.12 5.66 -19.50
C HIS A 17 32.80 4.58 -18.64
N SER A 18 33.94 4.00 -19.09
CA SER A 18 34.69 3.01 -18.31
C SER A 18 35.53 3.61 -17.17
N CYS A 19 35.67 4.93 -17.12
CA CYS A 19 36.45 5.65 -16.09
C CYS A 19 35.56 6.39 -15.07
N ARG A 20 34.23 6.34 -15.18
CA ARG A 20 33.34 6.93 -14.18
C ARG A 20 33.37 6.11 -12.90
N ASP A 21 33.34 6.81 -11.77
CA ASP A 21 33.21 6.20 -10.47
C ASP A 21 31.91 5.38 -10.40
N PRO A 22 31.94 4.10 -10.00
CA PRO A 22 30.73 3.31 -9.79
C PRO A 22 29.67 4.02 -8.95
N GLU A 23 30.06 4.80 -7.93
CA GLU A 23 29.12 5.58 -7.11
C GLU A 23 28.42 6.69 -7.91
N GLU A 24 29.15 7.36 -8.80
CA GLU A 24 28.58 8.38 -9.70
C GLU A 24 27.58 7.74 -10.68
N VAL A 25 27.89 6.55 -11.20
CA VAL A 25 26.99 5.79 -12.09
C VAL A 25 25.71 5.38 -11.36
N THR A 26 25.81 4.87 -10.13
CA THR A 26 24.64 4.52 -9.30
C THR A 26 23.78 5.74 -9.02
N ALA A 27 24.37 6.86 -8.57
CA ALA A 27 23.62 8.09 -8.31
C ALA A 27 22.89 8.64 -9.55
N MET A 28 23.55 8.57 -10.72
CA MET A 28 22.91 8.93 -11.99
C MET A 28 21.72 8.02 -12.33
N ASN A 29 21.84 6.71 -12.08
CA ASN A 29 20.76 5.76 -12.32
C ASN A 29 19.58 6.00 -11.35
N GLU A 30 19.85 6.23 -10.07
CA GLU A 30 18.85 6.57 -9.06
C GLU A 30 18.07 7.84 -9.42
N GLU A 31 18.76 8.90 -9.85
CA GLU A 31 18.09 10.15 -10.26
C GLU A 31 17.24 9.93 -11.52
N LYS A 32 17.81 9.28 -12.54
CA LYS A 32 17.09 8.96 -13.78
C LYS A 32 15.83 8.16 -13.49
N MET A 33 15.93 7.22 -12.55
CA MET A 33 14.82 6.38 -12.17
C MET A 33 13.69 7.15 -11.48
N LEU A 34 14.05 8.08 -10.59
CA LEU A 34 13.08 9.00 -10.01
C LEU A 34 12.38 9.80 -11.11
N ASP A 35 13.13 10.36 -12.08
CA ASP A 35 12.56 11.12 -13.19
C ASP A 35 11.62 10.28 -14.06
N ASP A 36 12.01 9.04 -14.38
CA ASP A 36 11.20 8.10 -15.15
C ASP A 36 9.89 7.77 -14.42
N TYR A 37 9.90 7.64 -13.09
CA TYR A 37 8.68 7.46 -12.29
C TYR A 37 7.77 8.69 -12.33
N MET A 38 8.33 9.89 -12.15
CA MET A 38 7.54 11.11 -12.16
C MET A 38 6.89 11.35 -13.52
N GLU A 39 7.62 11.09 -14.61
CA GLU A 39 7.06 11.19 -15.96
C GLU A 39 6.03 10.10 -16.25
N MET A 40 6.22 8.87 -15.75
CA MET A 40 5.22 7.81 -15.85
C MET A 40 3.92 8.21 -15.14
N LEU A 41 3.98 8.65 -13.88
CA LEU A 41 2.80 9.05 -13.11
C LEU A 41 2.03 10.19 -13.78
N LYS A 42 2.76 11.16 -14.32
CA LYS A 42 2.19 12.29 -15.04
C LYS A 42 1.51 11.88 -16.35
N LYS A 43 2.13 11.01 -17.14
CA LYS A 43 1.59 10.57 -18.45
C LYS A 43 0.42 9.61 -18.31
N GLU A 44 0.48 8.71 -17.34
CA GLU A 44 -0.45 7.59 -17.21
C GLU A 44 -1.63 7.89 -16.28
N PHE A 45 -1.45 8.81 -15.33
CA PHE A 45 -2.43 9.11 -14.28
C PHE A 45 -2.64 10.61 -14.03
N ASN A 46 -2.12 11.50 -14.89
CA ASN A 46 -2.15 12.96 -14.68
C ASN A 46 -1.69 13.41 -13.28
N LEU A 47 -0.81 12.63 -12.65
CA LEU A 47 -0.36 12.87 -11.29
C LEU A 47 1.05 13.44 -11.29
N ARG A 48 1.25 14.55 -10.59
CA ARG A 48 2.57 15.14 -10.34
C ARG A 48 2.93 14.91 -8.88
N MET A 49 4.21 14.70 -8.61
CA MET A 49 4.76 14.69 -7.25
C MET A 49 5.91 15.69 -7.19
N ASN A 50 6.18 16.22 -6.01
CA ASN A 50 7.31 17.08 -5.75
C ASN A 50 8.61 16.25 -5.75
N LYS A 51 9.39 16.27 -6.84
CA LYS A 51 10.67 15.53 -6.95
C LYS A 51 11.58 15.75 -5.73
N GLY A 52 11.62 16.97 -5.17
CA GLY A 52 12.46 17.30 -4.02
C GLY A 52 12.03 16.65 -2.69
N ALA A 53 10.84 16.04 -2.62
CA ALA A 53 10.36 15.34 -1.43
C ALA A 53 10.67 13.83 -1.44
N TYR A 54 11.24 13.31 -2.54
CA TYR A 54 11.50 11.89 -2.73
C TYR A 54 12.91 11.65 -3.27
N TYR A 55 13.39 10.43 -3.06
CA TYR A 55 14.64 9.96 -3.65
C TYR A 55 14.52 8.46 -3.91
N VAL A 56 15.32 7.96 -4.84
CA VAL A 56 15.45 6.53 -5.12
C VAL A 56 16.82 6.07 -4.63
N LYS A 57 16.91 4.86 -4.08
CA LYS A 57 18.20 4.19 -3.86
C LYS A 57 18.26 2.82 -4.50
N GLU A 58 19.41 2.46 -5.02
CA GLU A 58 19.72 1.09 -5.41
C GLU A 58 19.93 0.24 -4.14
N GLU A 59 19.15 -0.82 -3.99
CA GLU A 59 19.29 -1.80 -2.91
C GLU A 59 19.46 -3.20 -3.49
N GLN A 60 20.46 -3.92 -2.98
CA GLN A 60 20.59 -5.35 -3.20
C GLN A 60 19.55 -6.08 -2.34
N LEU A 61 18.54 -6.64 -2.99
CA LEU A 61 17.66 -7.60 -2.32
C LEU A 61 18.49 -8.84 -2.00
N VAL A 62 18.57 -9.24 -0.74
CA VAL A 62 19.11 -10.54 -0.36
C VAL A 62 17.97 -11.55 -0.49
N ALA A 63 17.69 -12.01 -1.70
CA ALA A 63 16.88 -13.22 -1.86
C ALA A 63 17.77 -14.43 -1.54
N GLY A 64 17.19 -15.46 -0.91
CA GLY A 64 17.90 -16.62 -0.36
C GLY A 64 18.65 -17.49 -1.39
N ASP A 65 18.63 -17.15 -2.67
CA ASP A 65 19.32 -17.86 -3.74
C ASP A 65 20.55 -17.07 -4.23
N LEU A 66 21.71 -17.71 -4.13
CA LEU A 66 23.06 -17.19 -4.40
C LEU A 66 23.35 -16.80 -5.86
N ILE A 67 22.37 -16.87 -6.76
CA ILE A 67 22.58 -16.84 -8.21
C ILE A 67 21.65 -15.80 -8.82
N HIS A 68 22.15 -14.56 -8.93
CA HIS A 68 21.52 -13.36 -9.51
C HIS A 68 20.45 -12.67 -8.65
N ASN A 69 20.88 -11.89 -7.65
CA ASN A 69 20.02 -10.83 -7.12
C ASN A 69 19.97 -9.67 -8.13
N PRO A 70 18.83 -9.39 -8.77
CA PRO A 70 18.70 -8.16 -9.55
C PRO A 70 18.83 -6.97 -8.59
N TYR A 71 19.56 -5.93 -9.00
CA TYR A 71 19.50 -4.64 -8.31
C TYR A 71 18.04 -4.17 -8.33
N SER A 72 17.46 -3.97 -7.15
CA SER A 72 16.18 -3.31 -7.01
C SER A 72 16.43 -1.85 -6.68
N TYR A 73 15.51 -0.99 -7.07
CA TYR A 73 15.54 0.38 -6.59
C TYR A 73 14.41 0.56 -5.59
N VAL A 74 14.57 1.49 -4.66
CA VAL A 74 13.62 1.73 -3.60
C VAL A 74 13.31 3.21 -3.57
N LEU A 75 12.04 3.54 -3.73
CA LEU A 75 11.53 4.89 -3.59
C LEU A 75 11.34 5.19 -2.11
N TYR A 76 11.91 6.32 -1.68
CA TYR A 76 11.78 6.87 -0.33
C TYR A 76 11.16 8.26 -0.40
N SER A 77 10.55 8.65 0.71
CA SER A 77 10.23 10.05 0.99
C SER A 77 11.19 10.59 2.06
N TYR A 78 11.68 11.81 1.86
CA TYR A 78 12.39 12.54 2.93
C TYR A 78 11.46 12.88 4.10
N ASN A 79 10.15 12.99 3.83
CA ASN A 79 9.13 13.32 4.80
C ASN A 79 8.47 12.05 5.34
N ILE A 80 9.24 11.19 6.02
CA ILE A 80 8.70 9.96 6.62
C ILE A 80 7.65 10.35 7.69
N PRO A 81 6.37 9.99 7.50
CA PRO A 81 5.33 10.39 8.44
C PRO A 81 5.52 9.68 9.78
N LYS A 82 5.73 10.47 10.84
CA LYS A 82 5.66 9.95 12.21
C LYS A 82 4.19 9.87 12.61
N TYR A 83 3.69 8.66 12.81
CA TYR A 83 2.33 8.46 13.31
C TYR A 83 2.24 8.94 14.75
N LYS A 84 1.12 9.58 15.09
CA LYS A 84 0.91 10.14 16.44
C LYS A 84 0.74 9.06 17.50
N SER A 85 0.13 7.93 17.14
CA SER A 85 -0.10 6.83 18.07
C SER A 85 1.12 5.92 18.16
N GLU A 86 1.45 5.46 19.37
CA GLU A 86 2.41 4.38 19.57
C GLU A 86 1.90 3.01 19.09
N PHE A 87 0.59 2.86 18.87
CA PHE A 87 0.01 1.63 18.32
C PHE A 87 0.29 1.46 16.82
N PHE A 88 0.74 2.51 16.12
CA PHE A 88 1.06 2.47 14.71
C PHE A 88 2.54 2.79 14.50
N TYR A 89 3.25 1.94 13.75
CA TYR A 89 4.63 2.19 13.37
C TYR A 89 4.84 1.80 11.92
N ASN A 90 5.52 2.66 11.15
CA ASN A 90 5.89 2.34 9.79
C ASN A 90 7.28 1.70 9.75
N ARG A 91 7.44 0.60 9.00
CA ARG A 91 8.75 0.03 8.67
C ARG A 91 8.99 -0.11 7.18
N ASP A 92 8.00 0.16 6.35
CA ASP A 92 8.00 -0.35 4.98
C ASP A 92 8.22 0.81 3.98
N VAL A 93 9.01 0.50 2.96
CA VAL A 93 9.42 1.39 1.86
C VAL A 93 8.95 0.79 0.53
N ILE A 94 8.91 1.58 -0.54
CA ILE A 94 8.38 1.11 -1.83
C ILE A 94 9.53 0.62 -2.71
N HIS A 95 9.58 -0.68 -2.97
CA HIS A 95 10.51 -1.26 -3.96
C HIS A 95 9.96 -1.06 -5.39
N VAL A 96 10.83 -0.66 -6.31
CA VAL A 96 10.50 -0.20 -7.66
C VAL A 96 11.56 -0.70 -8.69
N GLU A 97 11.12 -1.10 -9.90
CA GLU A 97 11.98 -1.73 -10.93
C GLU A 97 12.41 -0.79 -12.08
N TYR A 98 13.63 -0.98 -12.62
CA TYR A 98 14.18 -0.19 -13.73
C TYR A 98 14.15 -0.95 -15.06
N PRO A 99 13.65 -0.34 -16.16
CA PRO A 99 12.84 0.87 -16.22
C PRO A 99 11.41 0.64 -15.67
N PRO A 100 10.66 1.69 -15.27
CA PRO A 100 9.34 1.61 -14.64
C PRO A 100 8.28 0.76 -15.35
N THR A 101 8.50 0.46 -16.63
CA THR A 101 7.59 -0.31 -17.49
C THR A 101 7.96 -1.79 -17.59
N LYS A 102 9.13 -2.20 -17.09
CA LYS A 102 9.61 -3.59 -17.09
C LYS A 102 9.50 -4.17 -15.69
N PHE A 103 8.29 -4.25 -15.15
CA PHE A 103 8.08 -5.15 -14.02
C PHE A 103 8.18 -6.58 -14.56
N ARG A 104 9.20 -7.33 -14.15
CA ARG A 104 9.26 -8.75 -14.46
C ARG A 104 8.07 -9.42 -13.79
N PHE A 105 7.33 -10.20 -14.57
CA PHE A 105 6.42 -11.19 -14.02
C PHE A 105 7.26 -12.24 -13.30
N GLU A 106 7.53 -12.04 -12.01
CA GLU A 106 7.76 -13.20 -11.16
C GLU A 106 6.42 -13.95 -11.14
N GLY A 107 6.43 -15.21 -11.58
CA GLY A 107 5.22 -16.02 -11.65
C GLY A 107 4.56 -16.05 -10.27
N GLY A 108 3.44 -15.36 -10.11
CA GLY A 108 2.72 -15.23 -8.83
C GLY A 108 2.35 -13.80 -8.43
N ASP A 109 2.96 -12.77 -9.02
CA ASP A 109 2.67 -11.37 -8.68
C ASP A 109 1.32 -10.91 -9.25
N ARG A 110 0.38 -10.50 -8.37
CA ARG A 110 -0.99 -10.08 -8.74
C ARG A 110 -1.34 -8.73 -8.14
N LEU A 111 -1.96 -7.84 -8.92
CA LEU A 111 -2.50 -6.56 -8.41
C LEU A 111 -3.72 -6.78 -7.51
N ILE A 112 -4.63 -7.68 -7.93
CA ILE A 112 -5.83 -8.06 -7.19
C ILE A 112 -5.83 -9.58 -7.09
N TRP A 113 -5.51 -10.13 -5.92
CA TRP A 113 -5.56 -11.57 -5.70
C TRP A 113 -7.02 -12.07 -5.62
N PRO A 114 -7.39 -13.22 -6.23
CA PRO A 114 -6.55 -14.15 -6.96
C PRO A 114 -6.52 -13.92 -8.49
N LEU A 115 -6.96 -12.77 -9.00
CA LEU A 115 -7.02 -12.50 -10.44
C LEU A 115 -5.62 -12.34 -11.06
N GLU A 116 -5.43 -12.97 -12.23
CA GLU A 116 -4.26 -12.73 -13.08
C GLU A 116 -4.39 -11.40 -13.85
N PHE A 117 -3.28 -10.88 -14.36
CA PHE A 117 -3.28 -9.61 -15.09
C PHE A 117 -4.14 -9.63 -16.35
N GLU A 118 -4.27 -10.79 -17.02
CA GLU A 118 -5.13 -10.96 -18.20
C GLU A 118 -6.60 -10.66 -17.87
N ALA A 119 -7.05 -10.99 -16.66
CA ALA A 119 -8.40 -10.67 -16.21
C ALA A 119 -8.61 -9.15 -16.01
N LEU A 120 -7.53 -8.40 -15.83
CA LEU A 120 -7.55 -6.95 -15.58
C LEU A 120 -7.44 -6.10 -16.87
N LYS A 121 -7.12 -6.71 -18.02
CA LYS A 121 -6.80 -6.01 -19.29
C LYS A 121 -7.89 -5.03 -19.76
N ASP A 122 -9.15 -5.34 -19.46
CA ASP A 122 -10.32 -4.57 -19.90
C ASP A 122 -10.94 -3.75 -18.75
N ILE A 123 -10.26 -3.67 -17.61
CA ILE A 123 -10.73 -2.93 -16.44
C ILE A 123 -10.03 -1.57 -16.42
N PRO A 124 -10.78 -0.45 -16.50
CA PRO A 124 -10.22 0.89 -16.39
C PRO A 124 -9.33 1.04 -15.16
N PHE A 125 -8.31 1.88 -15.25
CA PHE A 125 -7.24 2.01 -14.25
C PHE A 125 -6.40 0.72 -14.07
N PHE A 126 -6.99 -0.42 -13.72
CA PHE A 126 -6.30 -1.67 -13.41
C PHE A 126 -5.62 -2.33 -14.62
N ASN A 127 -6.05 -2.01 -15.85
CA ASN A 127 -5.41 -2.46 -17.08
C ASN A 127 -4.00 -1.88 -17.32
N LYS A 128 -3.61 -0.81 -16.59
CA LYS A 128 -2.22 -0.30 -16.57
C LYS A 128 -1.31 -1.14 -15.66
N THR A 129 -1.83 -2.26 -15.15
CA THR A 129 -1.17 -3.35 -14.41
C THR A 129 -0.21 -2.85 -13.34
N THR A 130 1.09 -2.99 -13.56
CA THR A 130 2.14 -2.71 -12.59
C THR A 130 2.30 -1.22 -12.31
N LYS A 131 1.95 -0.35 -13.26
CA LYS A 131 1.88 1.10 -13.05
C LYS A 131 0.79 1.44 -12.04
N SER A 132 -0.37 0.79 -12.14
CA SER A 132 -1.48 0.98 -11.19
C SER A 132 -1.15 0.42 -9.83
N ARG A 133 -0.45 -0.73 -9.76
CA ARG A 133 0.10 -1.26 -8.52
C ARG A 133 1.00 -0.24 -7.82
N LEU A 134 1.97 0.30 -8.56
CA LEU A 134 2.91 1.29 -8.04
C LEU A 134 2.20 2.55 -7.55
N LEU A 135 1.26 3.09 -8.34
CA LEU A 135 0.48 4.26 -7.92
C LEU A 135 -0.30 3.97 -6.63
N LEU A 136 -0.98 2.82 -6.52
CA LEU A 136 -1.71 2.45 -5.31
C LEU A 136 -0.78 2.28 -4.10
N GLN A 137 0.44 1.78 -4.29
CA GLN A 137 1.44 1.68 -3.23
C GLN A 137 1.89 3.08 -2.78
N ILE A 138 2.15 4.00 -3.72
CA ILE A 138 2.49 5.40 -3.42
C ILE A 138 1.35 6.07 -2.64
N ILE A 139 0.10 5.90 -3.09
CA ILE A 139 -1.09 6.42 -2.42
C ILE A 139 -1.19 5.85 -1.00
N ASP A 140 -1.04 4.54 -0.81
CA ASP A 140 -1.10 3.93 0.51
C ASP A 140 0.01 4.50 1.41
N TYR A 141 1.27 4.26 1.06
CA TYR A 141 2.43 4.52 1.93
C TYR A 141 2.70 6.00 2.21
N TYR A 142 2.55 6.86 1.21
CA TYR A 142 2.94 8.27 1.32
C TYR A 142 1.76 9.24 1.37
N GLY A 143 0.54 8.75 1.12
CA GLY A 143 -0.66 9.58 1.11
C GLY A 143 -1.64 9.20 2.21
N LEU A 144 -2.49 8.22 1.88
CA LEU A 144 -3.71 7.92 2.60
C LEU A 144 -3.45 7.29 3.98
N ARG A 145 -2.49 6.37 4.13
CA ARG A 145 -2.16 5.77 5.43
C ARG A 145 -1.56 6.80 6.39
N PRO A 146 -0.58 7.63 5.98
CA PRO A 146 -0.15 8.77 6.78
C PRO A 146 -1.28 9.70 7.19
N TYR A 147 -2.15 10.09 6.26
CA TYR A 147 -3.30 10.92 6.55
C TYR A 147 -4.23 10.26 7.59
N LEU A 148 -4.55 8.97 7.41
CA LEU A 148 -5.41 8.22 8.33
C LEU A 148 -4.84 8.23 9.75
N TRP A 149 -3.59 7.82 9.92
CA TRP A 149 -2.99 7.58 11.24
C TRP A 149 -2.46 8.83 11.95
N SER A 150 -2.23 9.93 11.23
CA SER A 150 -1.76 11.19 11.82
C SER A 150 -2.86 12.26 11.93
N SER A 151 -3.89 12.18 11.09
CA SER A 151 -4.88 13.25 10.96
C SER A 151 -6.31 12.75 11.16
N LEU A 152 -6.83 11.85 10.30
CA LEU A 152 -8.26 11.53 10.29
C LEU A 152 -8.76 10.93 11.61
N ILE A 153 -8.04 9.97 12.19
CA ILE A 153 -8.45 9.34 13.46
C ILE A 153 -8.42 10.31 14.65
N TYR A 154 -7.71 11.43 14.55
CA TYR A 154 -7.63 12.46 15.59
C TYR A 154 -8.55 13.66 15.32
N ASP A 155 -9.28 13.66 14.19
CA ASP A 155 -10.13 14.78 13.81
C ASP A 155 -11.49 14.74 14.53
N LYS A 156 -11.58 15.49 15.64
CA LYS A 156 -12.79 15.63 16.46
C LYS A 156 -13.95 16.25 15.68
N SER A 157 -13.69 17.06 14.66
CA SER A 157 -14.75 17.65 13.82
C SER A 157 -15.44 16.60 12.95
N LYS A 158 -14.76 15.48 12.67
CA LYS A 158 -15.28 14.30 11.97
C LYS A 158 -15.80 13.22 12.92
N GLY A 159 -15.90 13.51 14.22
CA GLY A 159 -16.38 12.58 15.24
C GLY A 159 -15.33 11.56 15.70
N ASN A 160 -14.03 11.83 15.48
CA ASN A 160 -12.95 10.94 15.88
C ASN A 160 -12.15 11.51 17.06
N ASP A 161 -11.94 10.70 18.10
CA ASP A 161 -11.11 11.03 19.26
C ASP A 161 -10.21 9.84 19.61
N PHE A 162 -9.19 9.60 18.78
CA PHE A 162 -8.28 8.49 19.00
C PHE A 162 -7.47 8.62 20.30
N GLU A 163 -7.25 9.83 20.82
CA GLU A 163 -6.62 10.01 22.14
C GLU A 163 -7.44 9.36 23.27
N LYS A 164 -8.78 9.39 23.16
CA LYS A 164 -9.67 8.67 24.09
C LYS A 164 -9.60 7.17 23.88
N ILE A 165 -9.57 6.71 22.62
CA ILE A 165 -9.41 5.30 22.28
C ILE A 165 -8.11 4.76 22.88
N GLU A 166 -6.97 5.43 22.70
CA GLU A 166 -5.69 5.03 23.27
C GLU A 166 -5.73 4.91 24.79
N LYS A 167 -6.39 5.85 25.49
CA LYS A 167 -6.58 5.78 26.94
C LYS A 167 -7.39 4.55 27.36
N ILE A 168 -8.44 4.20 26.59
CA ILE A 168 -9.25 3.00 26.84
C ILE A 168 -8.40 1.74 26.61
N LEU A 169 -7.67 1.66 25.50
CA LEU A 169 -6.80 0.53 25.19
C LEU A 169 -5.77 0.30 26.31
N LYS A 170 -5.09 1.37 26.75
CA LYS A 170 -4.13 1.33 27.87
C LYS A 170 -4.76 0.90 29.18
N LYS A 171 -5.94 1.46 29.52
CA LYS A 171 -6.71 1.09 30.72
C LYS A 171 -7.02 -0.42 30.75
N HIS A 172 -7.30 -1.03 29.61
CA HIS A 172 -7.59 -2.46 29.50
C HIS A 172 -6.33 -3.35 29.44
N GLY A 173 -5.14 -2.74 29.46
CA GLY A 173 -3.86 -3.44 29.41
C GLY A 173 -3.45 -3.88 28.01
N ILE A 174 -4.07 -3.32 26.96
CA ILE A 174 -3.64 -3.56 25.59
C ILE A 174 -2.27 -2.93 25.40
N LYS A 175 -1.28 -3.78 25.11
CA LYS A 175 0.09 -3.36 24.86
C LYS A 175 0.31 -3.30 23.35
N TYR A 176 1.05 -2.29 22.94
CA TYR A 176 1.61 -2.26 21.61
C TYR A 176 2.64 -3.39 21.43
N ASP A 177 2.49 -4.17 20.37
CA ASP A 177 3.46 -5.19 19.97
C ASP A 177 4.26 -4.73 18.74
N LYS A 178 5.53 -4.40 18.96
CA LYS A 178 6.50 -4.03 17.90
C LYS A 178 6.78 -5.17 16.92
N LYS A 179 6.49 -6.42 17.30
CA LYS A 179 6.76 -7.64 16.54
C LYS A 179 5.57 -8.09 15.70
N VAL A 180 4.37 -7.59 15.96
CA VAL A 180 3.25 -7.71 15.03
C VAL A 180 3.34 -6.49 14.12
N PRO A 181 3.99 -6.58 12.95
CA PRO A 181 4.01 -5.46 12.05
C PRO A 181 2.55 -5.06 11.79
N VAL A 182 2.28 -3.76 11.83
CA VAL A 182 1.12 -3.09 11.21
C VAL A 182 1.25 -3.20 9.67
N GLY A 183 1.90 -4.28 9.23
CA GLY A 183 2.55 -4.50 7.97
C GLY A 183 1.49 -4.64 6.92
N VAL A 184 1.85 -4.12 5.76
CA VAL A 184 0.98 -4.01 4.61
C VAL A 184 0.54 -5.42 4.24
N SER A 185 -0.77 -5.60 4.09
CA SER A 185 -1.25 -6.79 3.39
C SER A 185 -0.58 -6.77 2.01
N GLY A 186 -0.08 -7.90 1.49
CA GLY A 186 0.45 -7.96 0.12
C GLY A 186 -0.56 -7.48 -0.95
N ARG A 187 -1.81 -7.24 -0.55
CA ARG A 187 -2.88 -6.63 -1.34
C ARG A 187 -2.90 -5.12 -1.10
N THR A 188 -2.52 -4.36 -2.11
CA THR A 188 -2.50 -2.88 -2.05
C THR A 188 -3.90 -2.27 -2.15
N TRP A 189 -4.82 -2.90 -2.90
CA TRP A 189 -6.22 -2.50 -3.02
C TRP A 189 -7.12 -3.73 -2.91
N VAL A 190 -8.22 -3.64 -2.17
CA VAL A 190 -9.10 -4.78 -1.91
C VAL A 190 -10.58 -4.38 -1.91
N CYS A 191 -11.45 -5.30 -2.32
CA CYS A 191 -12.89 -5.20 -2.11
C CYS A 191 -13.45 -6.50 -1.56
N GLY A 192 -14.51 -6.42 -0.76
CA GLY A 192 -15.14 -7.60 -0.15
C GLY A 192 -15.95 -7.28 1.09
N THR A 193 -16.14 -8.28 1.94
CA THR A 193 -16.84 -8.13 3.23
C THR A 193 -15.91 -8.19 4.43
N MET A 194 -16.37 -7.59 5.53
CA MET A 194 -15.82 -7.82 6.87
C MET A 194 -16.39 -9.13 7.41
N LEU A 195 -15.56 -10.16 7.57
CA LEU A 195 -16.00 -11.38 8.27
C LEU A 195 -16.10 -11.12 9.78
N LYS A 196 -17.02 -11.84 10.44
CA LYS A 196 -17.10 -11.91 11.91
C LYS A 196 -16.18 -12.99 12.49
N GLU A 197 -15.85 -14.02 11.72
CA GLU A 197 -15.04 -15.16 12.16
C GLU A 197 -14.17 -15.66 11.02
N TRP A 198 -12.96 -16.12 11.35
CA TRP A 198 -12.05 -16.75 10.39
C TRP A 198 -12.44 -18.22 10.19
N ASN A 199 -12.58 -18.63 8.92
CA ASN A 199 -12.55 -20.03 8.51
C ASN A 199 -11.87 -20.18 7.14
N HIS A 200 -11.19 -21.30 6.88
CA HIS A 200 -10.44 -21.54 5.64
C HIS A 200 -11.25 -21.35 4.34
N LYS A 201 -12.57 -21.62 4.34
CA LYS A 201 -13.45 -21.44 3.16
C LYS A 201 -13.78 -19.95 2.87
N SER A 202 -13.63 -19.08 3.86
CA SER A 202 -13.97 -17.66 3.79
C SER A 202 -12.78 -16.75 3.45
N PHE A 203 -11.55 -17.30 3.46
CA PHE A 203 -10.31 -16.55 3.24
C PHE A 203 -10.28 -15.82 1.89
N GLU A 204 -10.83 -16.45 0.84
CA GLU A 204 -10.76 -15.88 -0.51
C GLU A 204 -11.67 -14.67 -0.68
N LYS A 205 -12.78 -14.62 0.08
CA LYS A 205 -13.80 -13.55 0.04
C LYS A 205 -13.51 -12.40 1.01
N SER A 206 -12.50 -12.56 1.84
CA SER A 206 -12.28 -11.74 3.03
C SER A 206 -11.32 -10.59 2.78
N LEU A 207 -11.70 -9.41 3.31
CA LEU A 207 -10.81 -8.26 3.44
C LEU A 207 -9.73 -8.43 4.52
N ILE A 208 -9.77 -9.54 5.27
CA ILE A 208 -8.96 -9.75 6.45
C ILE A 208 -7.61 -10.36 6.07
N SER A 209 -6.55 -9.59 6.31
CA SER A 209 -5.25 -10.17 6.64
C SER A 209 -4.28 -9.20 7.31
N LYS A 210 -4.55 -7.88 7.36
CA LYS A 210 -3.72 -6.84 8.02
C LYS A 210 -4.40 -5.46 7.91
N ASN A 211 -3.72 -4.39 8.35
CA ASN A 211 -4.15 -3.02 8.08
C ASN A 211 -4.21 -2.79 6.56
N THR A 212 -5.41 -2.51 6.06
CA THR A 212 -5.64 -2.29 4.62
C THR A 212 -6.39 -0.99 4.44
N VAL A 213 -5.67 0.02 3.96
CA VAL A 213 -6.16 1.40 3.90
C VAL A 213 -7.01 1.63 2.65
N LEU A 214 -6.59 1.08 1.50
CA LEU A 214 -7.32 1.14 0.23
C LEU A 214 -8.31 -0.02 0.11
N THR A 215 -9.34 0.04 0.92
CA THR A 215 -10.36 -1.02 1.04
C THR A 215 -11.72 -0.51 0.56
N VAL A 216 -12.49 -1.35 -0.11
CA VAL A 216 -13.91 -1.11 -0.39
C VAL A 216 -14.78 -2.20 0.23
N ILE A 217 -15.76 -1.80 1.04
CA ILE A 217 -16.76 -2.74 1.58
C ILE A 217 -17.83 -2.98 0.51
N ASP A 218 -17.71 -4.11 -0.19
CA ASP A 218 -18.63 -4.54 -1.26
C ASP A 218 -18.61 -6.07 -1.38
N GLU A 219 -19.64 -6.71 -0.85
CA GLU A 219 -19.78 -8.17 -0.86
C GLU A 219 -19.84 -8.76 -2.26
N GLU A 220 -20.55 -8.08 -3.16
CA GLU A 220 -20.68 -8.52 -4.55
C GLU A 220 -19.32 -8.51 -5.24
N CYS A 221 -18.50 -7.50 -4.96
CA CYS A 221 -17.14 -7.39 -5.49
C CYS A 221 -16.25 -8.55 -4.98
N GLY A 222 -16.27 -8.81 -3.68
CA GLY A 222 -15.51 -9.93 -3.10
C GLY A 222 -15.94 -11.29 -3.65
N ASN A 223 -17.25 -11.53 -3.78
CA ASN A 223 -17.78 -12.77 -4.35
C ASN A 223 -17.37 -12.94 -5.83
N GLN A 224 -17.46 -11.87 -6.63
CA GLN A 224 -17.07 -11.93 -8.03
C GLN A 224 -15.58 -12.23 -8.21
N ILE A 225 -14.70 -11.60 -7.42
CA ILE A 225 -13.26 -11.84 -7.48
C ILE A 225 -12.92 -13.32 -7.26
N VAL A 226 -13.55 -13.97 -6.27
CA VAL A 226 -13.36 -15.40 -5.98
C VAL A 226 -13.88 -16.28 -7.11
N GLU A 227 -14.95 -15.86 -7.78
CA GLU A 227 -15.51 -16.56 -8.95
C GLU A 227 -14.75 -16.25 -10.27
N GLY A 228 -13.68 -15.46 -10.23
CA GLY A 228 -12.93 -15.04 -11.42
C GLY A 228 -13.66 -14.00 -12.29
N LYS A 229 -14.71 -13.36 -11.76
CA LYS A 229 -15.51 -12.32 -12.41
C LYS A 229 -14.98 -10.93 -12.08
N VAL A 230 -15.20 -9.98 -12.99
CA VAL A 230 -14.58 -8.63 -12.92
C VAL A 230 -15.54 -7.49 -13.20
N GLU A 231 -16.83 -7.76 -13.36
CA GLU A 231 -17.86 -6.77 -13.68
C GLU A 231 -17.91 -5.66 -12.63
N ARG A 232 -17.88 -6.03 -11.35
CA ARG A 232 -17.89 -5.08 -10.25
C ARG A 232 -16.59 -4.28 -10.15
N LEU A 233 -15.45 -4.89 -10.52
CA LEU A 233 -14.16 -4.19 -10.57
C LEU A 233 -14.13 -3.09 -11.63
N LYS A 234 -14.83 -3.24 -12.77
CA LYS A 234 -14.93 -2.18 -13.79
C LYS A 234 -15.49 -0.89 -13.23
N MET A 235 -16.43 -0.96 -12.28
CA MET A 235 -16.97 0.23 -11.61
C MET A 235 -15.90 0.95 -10.80
N TYR A 236 -15.13 0.22 -9.99
CA TYR A 236 -14.06 0.80 -9.16
C TYR A 236 -12.88 1.32 -9.99
N GLY A 237 -12.52 0.58 -11.03
CA GLY A 237 -11.53 1.01 -12.00
C GLY A 237 -11.90 2.33 -12.67
N LYS A 238 -13.17 2.49 -13.07
CA LYS A 238 -13.68 3.75 -13.65
C LYS A 238 -13.60 4.91 -12.67
N LYS A 239 -13.95 4.71 -11.40
CA LYS A 239 -13.85 5.75 -10.38
C LYS A 239 -12.40 6.23 -10.21
N LEU A 240 -11.44 5.32 -10.10
CA LEU A 240 -10.03 5.69 -9.98
C LEU A 240 -9.54 6.43 -11.24
N GLU A 241 -9.90 5.96 -12.42
CA GLU A 241 -9.55 6.63 -13.68
C GLU A 241 -10.20 8.03 -13.79
N GLU A 242 -11.47 8.17 -13.39
CA GLU A 242 -12.16 9.45 -13.36
C GLU A 242 -11.52 10.42 -12.37
N TYR A 243 -11.15 9.95 -11.18
CA TYR A 243 -10.47 10.77 -10.17
C TYR A 243 -9.15 11.36 -10.70
N PHE A 244 -8.38 10.54 -11.42
CA PHE A 244 -7.09 10.89 -12.03
C PHE A 244 -7.20 11.39 -13.48
N SER A 245 -8.41 11.61 -14.00
CA SER A 245 -8.61 12.23 -15.32
C SER A 245 -8.24 13.72 -15.33
N LYS A 246 -8.24 14.35 -14.15
CA LYS A 246 -7.82 15.73 -13.94
C LYS A 246 -6.39 15.77 -13.41
N PRO A 247 -5.56 16.74 -13.84
CA PRO A 247 -4.25 16.95 -13.26
C PRO A 247 -4.31 17.15 -11.75
N ARG A 248 -3.48 16.43 -10.99
CA ARG A 248 -3.37 16.55 -9.53
C ARG A 248 -1.92 16.59 -9.10
N ASN A 249 -1.65 17.32 -8.01
CA ASN A 249 -0.38 17.26 -7.28
C ASN A 249 -0.57 16.35 -6.07
N PHE A 250 0.29 15.35 -5.90
CA PHE A 250 0.14 14.31 -4.90
C PHE A 250 0.12 14.88 -3.47
N GLU A 251 0.98 15.85 -3.18
CA GLU A 251 1.12 16.49 -1.87
C GLU A 251 -0.09 17.36 -1.52
N GLU A 252 -0.92 17.71 -2.51
CA GLU A 252 -2.10 18.58 -2.36
C GLU A 252 -3.41 17.79 -2.47
N ILE A 253 -3.36 16.46 -2.58
CA ILE A 253 -4.57 15.64 -2.60
C ILE A 253 -5.30 15.78 -1.26
N ASP A 254 -6.57 16.18 -1.33
CA ASP A 254 -7.49 16.01 -0.22
C ASP A 254 -7.82 14.51 -0.08
N TRP A 255 -7.14 13.86 0.86
CA TRP A 255 -7.31 12.43 1.11
C TRP A 255 -8.71 12.06 1.63
N TYR A 256 -9.43 12.99 2.27
CA TYR A 256 -10.82 12.76 2.67
C TYR A 256 -11.74 12.75 1.44
N GLU A 257 -11.56 13.70 0.53
CA GLU A 257 -12.26 13.74 -0.76
C GLU A 257 -11.98 12.48 -1.58
N PHE A 258 -10.69 12.11 -1.71
CA PHE A 258 -10.26 10.89 -2.40
C PHE A 258 -10.99 9.64 -1.88
N MET A 259 -11.06 9.48 -0.55
CA MET A 259 -11.75 8.34 0.07
C MET A 259 -13.24 8.32 -0.30
N LYS A 260 -13.92 9.46 -0.16
CA LYS A 260 -15.36 9.55 -0.42
C LYS A 260 -15.70 9.33 -1.89
N PHE A 261 -14.91 9.90 -2.80
CA PHE A 261 -15.10 9.73 -4.24
C PHE A 261 -14.98 8.25 -4.66
N ASN A 262 -13.93 7.57 -4.17
CA ASN A 262 -13.59 6.21 -4.55
C ASN A 262 -14.26 5.12 -3.69
N ASN A 263 -15.16 5.48 -2.78
CA ASN A 263 -15.79 4.58 -1.81
C ASN A 263 -14.78 3.80 -0.95
N ILE A 264 -13.65 4.42 -0.61
CA ILE A 264 -12.63 3.79 0.24
C ILE A 264 -13.04 3.88 1.70
N HIS A 265 -12.97 2.74 2.38
CA HIS A 265 -13.30 2.54 3.78
C HIS A 265 -12.16 1.77 4.47
N PRO A 266 -11.17 2.48 5.04
CA PRO A 266 -10.02 1.87 5.69
C PRO A 266 -10.39 0.93 6.83
N ILE A 267 -9.60 -0.13 7.00
CA ILE A 267 -9.66 -1.03 8.15
C ILE A 267 -8.38 -0.84 8.97
N ILE A 268 -8.56 -0.42 10.22
CA ILE A 268 -7.49 -0.25 11.21
C ILE A 268 -7.48 -1.48 12.12
N THR A 269 -6.43 -2.28 12.04
CA THR A 269 -6.31 -3.51 12.83
C THR A 269 -5.50 -3.26 14.09
N ILE A 270 -6.07 -3.59 15.25
CA ILE A 270 -5.43 -3.52 16.57
C ILE A 270 -5.25 -4.95 17.10
N TYR A 271 -4.00 -5.37 17.26
CA TYR A 271 -3.68 -6.64 17.89
C TYR A 271 -3.86 -6.54 19.41
N VAL A 272 -4.59 -7.50 19.99
CA VAL A 272 -4.87 -7.55 21.44
C VAL A 272 -4.40 -8.84 22.11
N GLY A 273 -3.76 -9.77 21.40
CA GLY A 273 -3.19 -10.99 22.01
C GLY A 273 -4.24 -12.03 22.37
N TYR A 274 -4.09 -12.69 23.53
CA TYR A 274 -4.92 -13.83 23.99
C TYR A 274 -6.07 -13.39 24.92
N PHE A 275 -6.70 -12.25 24.65
CA PHE A 275 -7.78 -11.74 25.50
C PHE A 275 -9.08 -12.52 25.22
N SER A 276 -9.94 -12.68 26.24
CA SER A 276 -11.25 -13.30 26.02
C SER A 276 -12.12 -12.46 25.10
N LYS A 277 -12.96 -13.12 24.29
CA LYS A 277 -13.91 -12.45 23.38
C LYS A 277 -14.75 -11.41 24.12
N GLU A 278 -15.29 -11.75 25.29
CA GLU A 278 -16.10 -10.85 26.13
C GLU A 278 -15.34 -9.57 26.52
N LYS A 279 -14.05 -9.68 26.85
CA LYS A 279 -13.23 -8.52 27.17
C LYS A 279 -12.99 -7.65 25.94
N ILE A 280 -12.77 -8.26 24.77
CA ILE A 280 -12.57 -7.52 23.51
C ILE A 280 -13.86 -6.82 23.08
N GLU A 281 -15.01 -7.48 23.18
CA GLU A 281 -16.32 -6.88 22.90
C GLU A 281 -16.62 -5.70 23.82
N LYS A 282 -16.28 -5.81 25.12
CA LYS A 282 -16.37 -4.69 26.04
C LYS A 282 -15.48 -3.51 25.63
N ILE A 283 -14.24 -3.77 25.20
CA ILE A 283 -13.34 -2.72 24.71
C ILE A 283 -13.92 -2.07 23.45
N ARG A 284 -14.41 -2.86 22.48
CA ARG A 284 -15.09 -2.38 21.27
C ARG A 284 -16.24 -1.44 21.62
N ASP A 285 -17.10 -1.84 22.53
CA ASP A 285 -18.27 -1.06 22.92
C ASP A 285 -17.86 0.23 23.66
N GLU A 286 -16.79 0.19 24.47
CA GLU A 286 -16.22 1.39 25.11
C GLU A 286 -15.61 2.38 24.11
N ILE A 287 -14.98 1.91 23.01
CA ILE A 287 -14.35 2.79 22.01
C ILE A 287 -15.34 3.33 20.96
N LYS A 288 -16.46 2.64 20.73
CA LYS A 288 -17.46 2.95 19.68
C LYS A 288 -17.91 4.42 19.64
N PRO A 289 -18.14 5.12 20.78
CA PRO A 289 -18.53 6.53 20.74
C PRO A 289 -17.43 7.50 20.29
N TYR A 290 -16.18 7.05 20.20
CA TYR A 290 -15.00 7.90 19.98
C TYR A 290 -14.44 7.79 18.56
N TYR A 291 -15.15 7.16 17.62
CA TYR A 291 -14.80 7.22 16.21
C TYR A 291 -16.03 7.11 15.30
N ASN A 292 -15.91 7.72 14.12
CA ASN A 292 -16.93 7.67 13.09
C ASN A 292 -16.80 6.40 12.26
N GLN A 293 -17.65 5.42 12.57
CA GLN A 293 -17.75 4.14 11.86
C GLN A 293 -18.10 4.28 10.36
N LYS A 294 -18.51 5.46 9.88
CA LYS A 294 -18.75 5.73 8.45
C LYS A 294 -17.47 6.07 7.68
N ASP A 295 -16.39 6.40 8.39
CA ASP A 295 -15.12 6.83 7.77
C ASP A 295 -14.08 5.71 7.78
N PHE A 296 -14.09 4.85 8.79
CA PHE A 296 -13.21 3.68 8.89
C PHE A 296 -13.74 2.68 9.93
N THR A 297 -13.21 1.46 9.90
CA THR A 297 -13.50 0.42 10.90
C THR A 297 -12.27 0.13 11.74
N ILE A 298 -12.43 0.02 13.05
CA ILE A 298 -11.41 -0.54 13.95
C ILE A 298 -11.72 -2.02 14.13
N LEU A 299 -10.77 -2.87 13.76
CA LEU A 299 -10.84 -4.32 13.85
C LEU A 299 -9.88 -4.81 14.93
N PHE A 300 -10.39 -5.45 15.97
CA PHE A 300 -9.56 -6.15 16.95
C PHE A 300 -9.19 -7.53 16.43
N TYR A 301 -7.91 -7.86 16.56
CA TYR A 301 -7.32 -9.14 16.17
C TYR A 301 -6.74 -9.84 17.41
N TYR A 302 -7.15 -11.09 17.63
CA TYR A 302 -6.78 -11.86 18.80
C TYR A 302 -6.60 -13.35 18.49
N TRP A 303 -5.87 -14.05 19.36
CA TRP A 303 -5.60 -15.48 19.24
C TRP A 303 -6.45 -16.28 20.23
N VAL A 304 -6.89 -17.46 19.80
CA VAL A 304 -7.54 -18.46 20.64
C VAL A 304 -6.77 -19.77 20.53
N ASP A 305 -6.17 -20.21 21.65
CA ASP A 305 -5.55 -21.53 21.74
C ASP A 305 -6.63 -22.62 21.71
N ASN A 306 -6.55 -23.50 20.74
CA ASN A 306 -7.51 -24.59 20.54
C ASN A 306 -6.93 -25.97 20.89
N GLY A 307 -5.75 -26.01 21.53
CA GLY A 307 -5.04 -27.24 21.90
C GLY A 307 -4.23 -27.89 20.78
N ASN A 308 -4.40 -27.44 19.53
CA ASN A 308 -3.66 -27.88 18.35
C ASN A 308 -2.92 -26.72 17.64
N GLY A 309 -2.87 -25.55 18.28
CA GLY A 309 -2.34 -24.30 17.73
C GLY A 309 -3.22 -23.11 18.11
N ASP A 310 -2.92 -21.96 17.51
CA ASP A 310 -3.67 -20.73 17.73
C ASP A 310 -4.57 -20.42 16.52
N ASP A 311 -5.86 -20.17 16.78
CA ASP A 311 -6.80 -19.67 15.78
C ASP A 311 -6.84 -18.13 15.80
N GLU A 312 -6.71 -17.52 14.62
CA GLU A 312 -6.94 -16.09 14.45
C GLU A 312 -8.43 -15.75 14.55
N LYS A 313 -8.78 -14.80 15.39
CA LYS A 313 -10.16 -14.32 15.56
C LYS A 313 -10.22 -12.79 15.52
N TYR A 314 -11.41 -12.29 15.21
CA TYR A 314 -11.65 -10.89 14.89
C TYR A 314 -12.93 -10.36 15.55
N VAL A 315 -12.90 -9.12 16.04
CA VAL A 315 -14.07 -8.39 16.57
C VAL A 315 -14.03 -6.96 16.05
N TRP A 316 -15.12 -6.44 15.51
CA TRP A 316 -15.25 -5.06 15.03
C TRP A 316 -16.58 -4.44 15.42
#